data_AF-A0A6I6CZT0-F1
#
_entry.id   AF-A0A6I6CZT0-F1
#
_cell.length_a   1.000
_cell.length_b   1.000
_cell.length_c   1.000
_cell.angle_alpha   90.00
_cell.angle_beta   90.00
_cell.angle_gamma   90.00
#
_symmetry.space_group_name_H-M   'P 1'
#
loop_
_entity.id
_entity.type
_entity.pdbx_description
1 polymer ?
#
loop_
_entity_poly.entity_id
_entity_poly.type
_entity_poly.pdbx_seq_one_letter_code
_entity_poly.pdbx_strand_id
1 'polypeptide(L)'
;MSFFNLGKKDADGRQVRIEHRGRYLRASRTGGLALRAQTKAAGVNFTGNTSQGIRVSATPVKDTQIALQNGRFILRGRYGRGPTKLNLSKTGLTVSTRNKLGTFNWIKPNRSSAKIAGVQVRGRNAVILQSIYFGFAAIGMVLRAAVTGLRILMQLLAWLAGLIQWAIRQTPPALKSVKRTIRNRWLSRHQKRLDPSLFQALGEASNDELKSMVWLTFTQWGRGKSVHQDAPANDSNDPQESRRSSTLLRAVERDSTDGDWHLAFLAGIADEISMRLDSQNRAEILLDIDETLLASGSRTVLQERMLEVYADFAGLRLHVDVPEETYAEEPVRPDKSAIPVGATTIDLNTASVEELQDLPHIGPERAEDLVRLRPIQGLEDLRQIDGIGPARLREIDEYGVAI
;
A
#
# COMPACT_ATOMS: atom_id res chain seq x y z
N MET A 1 -40.78 37.85 35.92
CA MET A 1 -41.42 36.63 35.38
C MET A 1 -42.51 37.05 34.41
N SER A 2 -42.65 36.46 33.22
CA SER A 2 -43.75 36.86 32.32
C SER A 2 -45.07 36.17 32.67
N PHE A 3 -46.05 36.95 33.14
CA PHE A 3 -47.44 36.50 33.15
C PHE A 3 -47.89 36.26 31.68
N PHE A 4 -48.66 35.18 31.45
CA PHE A 4 -49.30 34.83 30.17
C PHE A 4 -48.41 34.44 28.95
N ASN A 5 -47.09 34.29 29.09
CA ASN A 5 -46.16 33.98 27.97
C ASN A 5 -46.18 35.00 26.80
N LEU A 6 -46.63 36.24 27.07
CA LEU A 6 -46.64 37.33 26.09
C LEU A 6 -45.22 37.63 25.59
N GLY A 7 -45.07 37.93 24.30
CA GLY A 7 -43.79 38.15 23.63
C GLY A 7 -43.15 36.88 23.05
N LYS A 8 -43.61 35.67 23.43
CA LYS A 8 -43.10 34.42 22.85
C LYS A 8 -43.60 34.20 21.43
N LYS A 9 -42.75 34.53 20.45
CA LYS A 9 -43.00 34.42 19.01
C LYS A 9 -42.50 33.10 18.41
N ASP A 10 -43.05 32.70 17.27
CA ASP A 10 -42.51 31.66 16.39
C ASP A 10 -41.45 32.25 15.43
N ALA A 11 -40.93 31.41 14.52
CA ALA A 11 -39.97 31.81 13.50
C ALA A 11 -40.51 32.86 12.51
N ASP A 12 -41.84 32.97 12.38
CA ASP A 12 -42.53 33.94 11.52
C ASP A 12 -42.89 35.23 12.29
N GLY A 13 -42.39 35.39 13.51
CA GLY A 13 -42.60 36.57 14.35
C GLY A 13 -44.00 36.68 15.01
N ARG A 14 -44.82 35.63 14.94
CA ARG A 14 -46.21 35.60 15.43
C ARG A 14 -46.28 35.03 16.85
N GLN A 15 -47.15 35.56 17.70
CA GLN A 15 -47.30 35.10 19.09
C GLN A 15 -47.80 33.64 19.13
N VAL A 16 -46.97 32.71 19.61
CA VAL A 16 -47.23 31.25 19.50
C VAL A 16 -48.51 30.85 20.23
N ARG A 17 -48.64 31.26 21.49
CA ARG A 17 -49.81 31.08 22.37
C ARG A 17 -49.83 32.15 23.44
N ILE A 18 -51.02 32.51 23.91
CA ILE A 18 -51.22 33.28 25.14
C ILE A 18 -51.73 32.28 26.19
N GLU A 19 -50.87 31.89 27.13
CA GLU A 19 -51.22 31.02 28.26
C GLU A 19 -50.43 31.39 29.51
N HIS A 20 -51.10 31.55 30.65
CA HIS A 20 -50.46 31.53 31.97
C HIS A 20 -50.38 30.08 32.45
N ARG A 21 -49.25 29.69 33.03
CA ARG A 21 -49.03 28.35 33.58
C ARG A 21 -48.22 28.42 34.88
N GLY A 22 -48.92 28.65 35.98
CA GLY A 22 -48.36 28.61 37.33
C GLY A 22 -48.21 27.18 37.84
N ARG A 23 -47.86 27.03 39.13
CA ARG A 23 -47.64 25.71 39.78
C ARG A 23 -48.89 24.82 39.77
N TYR A 24 -50.06 25.42 40.04
CA TYR A 24 -51.35 24.71 40.11
C TYR A 24 -52.44 25.25 39.18
N LEU A 25 -52.22 26.39 38.52
CA LEU A 25 -53.23 27.05 37.68
C LEU A 25 -52.72 27.25 36.25
N ARG A 26 -53.55 26.86 35.28
CA ARG A 26 -53.38 27.15 33.85
C ARG A 26 -54.54 28.02 33.38
N ALA A 27 -54.24 29.16 32.77
CA ALA A 27 -55.22 30.00 32.08
C ALA A 27 -54.82 30.13 30.61
N SER A 28 -55.73 29.92 29.66
CA SER A 28 -55.43 30.03 28.23
C SER A 28 -56.67 30.34 27.40
N ARG A 29 -56.54 31.22 26.39
CA ARG A 29 -57.67 31.72 25.57
C ARG A 29 -58.54 30.61 24.96
N THR A 30 -57.95 29.47 24.59
CA THR A 30 -58.64 28.33 23.95
C THR A 30 -58.89 27.14 24.87
N GLY A 31 -58.41 27.18 26.12
CA GLY A 31 -58.51 26.06 27.07
C GLY A 31 -59.10 26.45 28.43
N GLY A 32 -59.62 27.67 28.56
CA GLY A 32 -60.20 28.21 29.78
C GLY A 32 -59.21 28.32 30.94
N LEU A 33 -59.79 28.29 32.15
CA LEU A 33 -59.09 28.12 33.43
C LEU A 33 -59.12 26.64 33.83
N ALA A 34 -57.98 26.11 34.26
CA ALA A 34 -57.85 24.73 34.69
C ALA A 34 -56.90 24.63 35.89
N LEU A 35 -57.35 23.97 36.95
CA LEU A 35 -56.50 23.64 38.10
C LEU A 35 -55.83 22.28 37.84
N ARG A 36 -54.53 22.18 38.15
CA ARG A 36 -53.72 20.97 37.99
C ARG A 36 -52.95 20.67 39.27
N ALA A 37 -53.18 19.48 39.82
CA ALA A 37 -52.31 18.87 40.82
C ALA A 37 -51.47 17.77 40.16
N GLN A 38 -50.23 17.58 40.61
CA GLN A 38 -49.40 16.45 40.22
C GLN A 38 -48.57 15.98 41.43
N THR A 39 -48.50 14.66 41.62
CA THR A 39 -47.68 14.03 42.66
C THR A 39 -47.06 12.74 42.12
N LYS A 40 -45.98 12.27 42.75
CA LYS A 40 -45.27 11.05 42.37
C LYS A 40 -45.06 10.19 43.62
N ALA A 41 -45.64 9.00 43.62
CA ALA A 41 -45.56 8.05 44.73
C ALA A 41 -45.21 6.66 44.17
N ALA A 42 -44.31 5.93 44.83
CA ALA A 42 -43.88 4.57 44.43
C ALA A 42 -43.55 4.42 42.91
N GLY A 43 -42.87 5.41 42.32
CA GLY A 43 -42.54 5.43 40.88
C GLY A 43 -43.70 5.79 39.94
N VAL A 44 -44.94 5.85 40.43
CA VAL A 44 -46.15 6.21 39.68
C VAL A 44 -46.42 7.72 39.81
N ASN A 45 -46.72 8.36 38.68
CA ASN A 45 -47.05 9.78 38.60
C ASN A 45 -48.58 9.93 38.48
N PHE A 46 -49.19 10.58 39.46
CA PHE A 46 -50.60 10.94 39.49
C PHE A 46 -50.75 12.40 39.08
N THR A 47 -51.71 12.71 38.22
CA THR A 47 -52.02 14.07 37.77
C THR A 47 -53.53 14.25 37.72
N GLY A 48 -54.06 15.15 38.53
CA GLY A 48 -55.44 15.63 38.44
C GLY A 48 -55.48 16.94 37.66
N ASN A 49 -56.44 17.10 36.76
CA ASN A 49 -56.67 18.34 36.02
C ASN A 49 -58.19 18.56 35.86
N THR A 50 -58.72 19.70 36.31
CA THR A 50 -60.18 19.97 36.23
C THR A 50 -60.74 19.94 34.81
N SER A 51 -59.93 20.21 33.78
CA SER A 51 -60.35 20.17 32.37
C SER A 51 -59.98 18.88 31.61
N GLN A 52 -59.21 17.97 32.21
CA GLN A 52 -58.75 16.74 31.53
C GLN A 52 -58.87 15.47 32.38
N GLY A 53 -59.46 15.57 33.57
CA GLY A 53 -59.66 14.49 34.53
C GLY A 53 -58.38 14.01 35.20
N ILE A 54 -58.38 12.72 35.58
CA ILE A 54 -57.31 12.09 36.36
C ILE A 54 -56.48 11.19 35.45
N ARG A 55 -55.15 11.31 35.55
CA ARG A 55 -54.17 10.45 34.89
C ARG A 55 -53.21 9.84 35.91
N VAL A 56 -53.15 8.52 35.91
CA VAL A 56 -52.13 7.71 36.59
C VAL A 56 -51.12 7.24 35.54
N SER A 57 -49.82 7.29 35.81
CA SER A 57 -48.81 6.91 34.80
C SER A 57 -47.48 6.42 35.39
N ALA A 58 -47.06 5.24 34.95
CA ALA A 58 -45.80 4.60 35.31
C ALA A 58 -44.92 4.39 34.07
N THR A 59 -43.61 4.29 34.29
CA THR A 59 -42.61 3.98 33.26
C THR A 59 -41.76 2.81 33.78
N PRO A 60 -42.31 1.57 33.85
CA PRO A 60 -41.66 0.44 34.53
C PRO A 60 -40.42 -0.07 33.81
N VAL A 61 -40.30 0.18 32.51
CA VAL A 61 -39.14 -0.15 31.68
C VAL A 61 -38.76 1.09 30.88
N LYS A 62 -37.46 1.26 30.59
CA LYS A 62 -36.96 2.36 29.77
C LYS A 62 -37.73 2.45 28.45
N ASP A 63 -38.02 3.69 28.04
CA ASP A 63 -38.81 4.03 26.84
C ASP A 63 -40.20 3.36 26.75
N THR A 64 -40.76 2.90 27.88
CA THR A 64 -42.05 2.17 27.97
C THR A 64 -42.98 2.84 29.00
N GLN A 65 -44.06 3.48 28.53
CA GLN A 65 -45.05 4.15 29.38
C GLN A 65 -46.38 3.40 29.40
N ILE A 66 -46.90 3.16 30.61
CA ILE A 66 -48.25 2.66 30.88
C ILE A 66 -49.01 3.76 31.65
N ALA A 67 -50.18 4.17 31.17
CA ALA A 67 -50.86 5.34 31.74
C ALA A 67 -52.39 5.35 31.59
N LEU A 68 -53.10 5.03 32.68
CA LEU A 68 -54.55 5.14 32.79
C LEU A 68 -54.96 6.62 32.85
N GLN A 69 -55.75 7.10 31.88
CA GLN A 69 -56.34 8.45 31.92
C GLN A 69 -57.85 8.34 31.71
N ASN A 70 -58.65 8.75 32.70
CA ASN A 70 -60.12 8.66 32.69
C ASN A 70 -60.60 7.27 32.21
N GLY A 71 -60.14 6.20 32.87
CA GLY A 71 -60.41 4.80 32.48
C GLY A 71 -59.64 4.27 31.25
N ARG A 72 -58.98 5.11 30.45
CA ARG A 72 -58.27 4.71 29.22
C ARG A 72 -56.81 4.30 29.52
N PHE A 73 -56.52 2.99 29.61
CA PHE A 73 -55.24 2.28 29.96
C PHE A 73 -53.86 2.74 29.37
N ILE A 74 -53.82 3.70 28.44
CA ILE A 74 -52.88 3.79 27.30
C ILE A 74 -51.41 3.32 27.52
N LEU A 75 -51.05 2.23 26.81
CA LEU A 75 -49.69 1.73 26.57
C LEU A 75 -48.99 2.42 25.38
N ARG A 76 -47.72 2.81 25.55
CA ARG A 76 -46.81 3.35 24.51
C ARG A 76 -45.36 2.92 24.78
N GLY A 77 -44.59 2.63 23.73
CA GLY A 77 -43.13 2.53 23.84
C GLY A 77 -42.39 2.75 22.53
N ARG A 78 -41.09 3.08 22.56
CA ARG A 78 -40.32 3.38 21.33
C ARG A 78 -38.81 3.10 21.47
N TYR A 79 -38.32 2.13 20.70
CA TYR A 79 -37.01 1.50 20.88
C TYR A 79 -36.16 1.52 19.61
N GLY A 80 -34.88 1.15 19.72
CA GLY A 80 -33.90 1.10 18.63
C GLY A 80 -33.04 2.36 18.51
N ARG A 81 -31.89 2.27 17.82
CA ARG A 81 -30.97 3.39 17.50
C ARG A 81 -31.03 3.70 16.00
N GLY A 82 -30.54 4.88 15.58
CA GLY A 82 -30.52 5.27 14.16
C GLY A 82 -31.91 5.61 13.57
N PRO A 83 -32.09 5.48 12.24
CA PRO A 83 -33.30 5.92 11.53
C PRO A 83 -34.51 4.98 11.69
N THR A 84 -34.27 3.68 11.92
CA THR A 84 -35.32 2.68 12.13
C THR A 84 -35.66 2.58 13.62
N LYS A 85 -36.96 2.53 13.93
CA LYS A 85 -37.50 2.49 15.29
C LYS A 85 -38.63 1.48 15.38
N LEU A 86 -38.65 0.72 16.48
CA LEU A 86 -39.73 -0.20 16.84
C LEU A 86 -40.65 0.53 17.84
N ASN A 87 -41.95 0.61 17.55
CA ASN A 87 -42.91 1.41 18.31
C ASN A 87 -44.01 0.50 18.87
N LEU A 88 -44.11 0.40 20.19
CA LEU A 88 -45.14 -0.34 20.92
C LEU A 88 -46.37 0.54 21.19
N SER A 89 -47.55 -0.06 21.10
CA SER A 89 -48.83 0.61 21.38
C SER A 89 -49.85 -0.40 21.90
N LYS A 90 -50.98 0.06 22.47
CA LYS A 90 -52.16 -0.80 22.72
C LYS A 90 -52.50 -1.73 21.53
N THR A 91 -52.35 -1.21 20.31
CA THR A 91 -52.69 -1.89 19.05
C THR A 91 -51.53 -2.72 18.50
N GLY A 92 -50.73 -3.34 19.38
CA GLY A 92 -49.52 -4.06 19.03
C GLY A 92 -48.33 -3.19 18.58
N LEU A 93 -47.33 -3.87 18.04
CA LEU A 93 -46.03 -3.35 17.60
C LEU A 93 -46.08 -2.80 16.17
N THR A 94 -45.21 -1.83 15.85
CA THR A 94 -45.01 -1.30 14.50
C THR A 94 -43.57 -0.84 14.26
N VAL A 95 -42.94 -1.28 13.16
CA VAL A 95 -41.62 -0.79 12.74
C VAL A 95 -41.78 0.44 11.83
N SER A 96 -40.92 1.45 12.01
CA SER A 96 -40.91 2.66 11.19
C SER A 96 -39.50 3.17 10.91
N THR A 97 -39.23 3.61 9.69
CA THR A 97 -37.93 4.14 9.27
C THR A 97 -38.06 5.61 8.85
N ARG A 98 -37.19 6.46 9.39
CA ARG A 98 -37.09 7.89 9.06
C ARG A 98 -36.04 8.12 7.97
N ASN A 99 -36.38 8.97 7.00
CA ASN A 99 -35.50 9.40 5.91
C ASN A 99 -35.63 10.93 5.71
N LYS A 100 -34.99 11.50 4.68
CA LYS A 100 -35.05 12.94 4.38
C LYS A 100 -36.48 13.43 4.11
N LEU A 101 -37.31 12.61 3.46
CA LEU A 101 -38.69 12.95 3.12
C LEU A 101 -39.64 12.92 4.34
N GLY A 102 -39.39 12.06 5.33
CA GLY A 102 -40.28 11.95 6.50
C GLY A 102 -40.10 10.66 7.28
N THR A 103 -41.18 9.90 7.49
CA THR A 103 -41.12 8.63 8.21
C THR A 103 -42.14 7.64 7.63
N PHE A 104 -41.63 6.51 7.16
CA PHE A 104 -42.40 5.37 6.65
C PHE A 104 -42.71 4.39 7.78
N ASN A 105 -43.91 3.80 7.81
CA ASN A 105 -44.28 2.75 8.76
C ASN A 105 -44.60 1.45 8.01
N TRP A 106 -43.76 0.43 8.21
CA TRP A 106 -43.78 -0.82 7.46
C TRP A 106 -45.03 -1.68 7.70
N ILE A 107 -45.69 -1.52 8.85
CA ILE A 107 -46.82 -2.38 9.28
C ILE A 107 -48.16 -1.62 9.24
N LYS A 108 -48.15 -0.29 9.42
CA LYS A 108 -49.39 0.52 9.44
C LYS A 108 -49.24 1.74 8.52
N PRO A 109 -49.52 1.61 7.21
CA PRO A 109 -49.45 2.69 6.21
C PRO A 109 -50.07 4.01 6.66
N ASN A 110 -51.19 3.96 7.38
CA ASN A 110 -51.89 5.14 7.90
C ASN A 110 -51.08 5.95 8.94
N ARG A 111 -49.93 5.43 9.44
CA ARG A 111 -48.99 6.12 10.34
C ARG A 111 -47.77 6.72 9.62
N SER A 112 -47.66 6.57 8.30
CA SER A 112 -46.58 7.18 7.51
C SER A 112 -46.78 8.69 7.34
N SER A 113 -45.68 9.41 7.05
CA SER A 113 -45.67 10.84 6.77
C SER A 113 -44.54 11.24 5.80
N ALA A 114 -44.80 12.27 5.02
CA ALA A 114 -43.88 12.89 4.07
C ALA A 114 -44.00 14.43 4.20
N LYS A 115 -42.90 15.16 3.96
CA LYS A 115 -42.89 16.63 3.90
C LYS A 115 -42.27 17.06 2.57
N ILE A 116 -43.02 17.81 1.77
CA ILE A 116 -42.62 18.31 0.45
C ILE A 116 -43.00 19.79 0.39
N ALA A 117 -42.09 20.67 -0.06
CA ALA A 117 -42.32 22.11 -0.18
C ALA A 117 -43.02 22.74 1.05
N GLY A 118 -42.55 22.41 2.26
CA GLY A 118 -43.16 22.86 3.52
C GLY A 118 -44.38 22.05 3.99
N VAL A 119 -45.23 21.57 3.07
CA VAL A 119 -46.48 20.84 3.36
C VAL A 119 -46.19 19.44 3.92
N GLN A 120 -46.90 19.03 4.99
CA GLN A 120 -46.78 17.69 5.57
C GLN A 120 -47.97 16.79 5.22
N VAL A 121 -47.77 15.85 4.30
CA VAL A 121 -48.72 14.78 3.99
C VAL A 121 -48.60 13.65 5.02
N ARG A 122 -49.73 13.04 5.40
CA ARG A 122 -49.79 11.90 6.34
C ARG A 122 -50.75 10.82 5.82
N GLY A 123 -50.61 9.60 6.31
CA GLY A 123 -51.49 8.48 5.95
C GLY A 123 -51.10 7.80 4.63
N ARG A 124 -52.08 7.21 3.93
CA ARG A 124 -51.85 6.39 2.71
C ARG A 124 -51.13 7.18 1.61
N ASN A 125 -51.51 8.43 1.36
CA ASN A 125 -50.87 9.27 0.33
C ASN A 125 -49.39 9.52 0.65
N ALA A 126 -49.01 9.56 1.93
CA ALA A 126 -47.61 9.65 2.34
C ALA A 126 -46.83 8.34 2.14
N VAL A 127 -47.48 7.17 2.05
CA VAL A 127 -46.81 5.93 1.63
C VAL A 127 -46.43 6.00 0.15
N ILE A 128 -47.32 6.46 -0.73
CA ILE A 128 -47.04 6.59 -2.17
C ILE A 128 -45.82 7.50 -2.41
N LEU A 129 -45.81 8.69 -1.78
CA LEU A 129 -44.68 9.63 -1.88
C LEU A 129 -43.36 9.05 -1.34
N GLN A 130 -43.43 8.25 -0.28
CA GLN A 130 -42.25 7.56 0.28
C GLN A 130 -41.74 6.44 -0.65
N SER A 131 -42.64 5.65 -1.26
CA SER A 131 -42.26 4.62 -2.24
C SER A 131 -41.58 5.23 -3.47
N ILE A 132 -42.08 6.37 -3.97
CA ILE A 132 -41.44 7.11 -5.07
C ILE A 132 -40.03 7.56 -4.68
N TYR A 133 -39.85 8.13 -3.48
CA TYR A 133 -38.53 8.50 -2.96
C TYR A 133 -37.58 7.30 -2.83
N PHE A 134 -38.07 6.14 -2.37
CA PHE A 134 -37.26 4.92 -2.30
C PHE A 134 -36.87 4.41 -3.70
N GLY A 135 -37.75 4.52 -4.70
CA GLY A 135 -37.42 4.24 -6.10
C GLY A 135 -36.27 5.09 -6.63
N PHE A 136 -36.36 6.42 -6.51
CA PHE A 136 -35.25 7.33 -6.89
C PHE A 136 -33.96 7.05 -6.11
N ALA A 137 -34.05 6.75 -4.82
CA ALA A 137 -32.89 6.40 -3.99
C ALA A 137 -32.23 5.08 -4.44
N ALA A 138 -33.03 4.08 -4.85
CA ALA A 138 -32.53 2.81 -5.38
C ALA A 138 -31.85 3.00 -6.75
N ILE A 139 -32.46 3.77 -7.67
CA ILE A 139 -31.85 4.10 -8.97
C ILE A 139 -30.50 4.81 -8.76
N GLY A 140 -30.44 5.81 -7.86
CA GLY A 140 -29.20 6.50 -7.51
C GLY A 140 -28.15 5.61 -6.84
N MET A 141 -28.56 4.53 -6.16
CA MET A 141 -27.65 3.53 -5.60
C MET A 141 -27.09 2.60 -6.69
N VAL A 142 -27.93 2.12 -7.61
CA VAL A 142 -27.52 1.27 -8.74
C VAL A 142 -26.56 2.00 -9.66
N LEU A 143 -26.84 3.27 -10.01
CA LEU A 143 -25.93 4.09 -10.82
C LEU A 143 -24.55 4.27 -10.16
N ARG A 144 -24.51 4.50 -8.84
CA ARG A 144 -23.24 4.58 -8.08
C ARG A 144 -22.50 3.24 -8.05
N ALA A 145 -23.22 2.13 -7.87
CA ALA A 145 -22.62 0.80 -7.90
C ALA A 145 -22.01 0.49 -9.28
N ALA A 146 -22.69 0.84 -10.37
CA ALA A 146 -22.17 0.68 -11.74
C ALA A 146 -20.90 1.50 -11.99
N VAL A 147 -20.88 2.79 -11.60
CA VAL A 147 -19.68 3.65 -11.73
C VAL A 147 -18.50 3.12 -10.90
N THR A 148 -18.76 2.66 -9.67
CA THR A 148 -17.71 2.06 -8.82
C THR A 148 -17.20 0.74 -9.41
N GLY A 149 -18.09 -0.12 -9.93
CA GLY A 149 -17.71 -1.37 -10.59
C GLY A 149 -16.86 -1.14 -11.83
N LEU A 150 -17.21 -0.16 -12.67
CA LEU A 150 -16.42 0.25 -13.83
C LEU A 150 -15.02 0.76 -13.41
N ARG A 151 -14.93 1.56 -12.34
CA ARG A 151 -13.64 2.02 -11.80
C ARG A 151 -12.76 0.85 -11.35
N ILE A 152 -13.33 -0.14 -10.64
CA ILE A 152 -12.61 -1.34 -10.20
C ILE A 152 -12.13 -2.16 -11.40
N LEU A 153 -12.98 -2.35 -12.43
CA LEU A 153 -12.61 -3.03 -13.67
C LEU A 153 -11.42 -2.34 -14.37
N MET A 154 -11.45 -1.01 -14.50
CA MET A 154 -10.35 -0.25 -15.09
C MET A 154 -9.04 -0.39 -14.29
N GLN A 155 -9.12 -0.45 -12.96
CA GLN A 155 -7.94 -0.67 -12.10
C GLN A 155 -7.37 -2.09 -12.27
N LEU A 156 -8.22 -3.12 -12.38
CA LEU A 156 -7.79 -4.50 -12.63
C LEU A 156 -7.15 -4.66 -14.02
N LEU A 157 -7.69 -4.00 -15.04
CA LEU A 157 -7.13 -3.98 -16.39
C LEU A 157 -5.76 -3.28 -16.44
N ALA A 158 -5.60 -2.15 -15.75
CA ALA A 158 -4.33 -1.45 -15.65
C ALA A 158 -3.26 -2.28 -14.90
N TRP A 159 -3.65 -2.95 -13.82
CA TRP A 159 -2.75 -3.86 -13.07
C TRP A 159 -2.32 -5.07 -13.91
N LEU A 160 -3.25 -5.68 -14.65
CA LEU A 160 -2.95 -6.78 -15.58
C LEU A 160 -2.02 -6.35 -16.71
N ALA A 161 -2.21 -5.15 -17.28
CA ALA A 161 -1.31 -4.58 -18.27
C ALA A 161 0.12 -4.38 -17.70
N GLY A 162 0.23 -3.91 -16.45
CA GLY A 162 1.51 -3.79 -15.74
C GLY A 162 2.20 -5.16 -15.53
N LEU A 163 1.45 -6.20 -15.16
CA LEU A 163 1.99 -7.57 -15.05
C LEU A 163 2.49 -8.10 -16.39
N ILE A 164 1.74 -7.88 -17.48
CA ILE A 164 2.14 -8.29 -18.83
C ILE A 164 3.41 -7.54 -19.25
N GLN A 165 3.50 -6.24 -19.01
CA GLN A 165 4.68 -5.42 -19.31
C GLN A 165 5.92 -5.88 -18.50
N TRP A 166 5.73 -6.22 -17.22
CA TRP A 166 6.78 -6.80 -16.37
C TRP A 166 7.25 -8.16 -16.90
N ALA A 167 6.32 -9.05 -17.25
CA ALA A 167 6.64 -10.38 -17.77
C ALA A 167 7.37 -10.32 -19.13
N ILE A 168 7.00 -9.38 -20.01
CA ILE A 168 7.69 -9.12 -21.29
C ILE A 168 9.12 -8.61 -21.05
N ARG A 169 9.35 -7.76 -20.04
CA ARG A 169 10.70 -7.28 -19.67
C ARG A 169 11.57 -8.39 -19.08
N GLN A 170 11.01 -9.28 -18.26
CA GLN A 170 11.77 -10.32 -17.55
C GLN A 170 12.00 -11.61 -18.36
N THR A 171 11.19 -11.89 -19.38
CA THR A 171 11.33 -13.14 -20.17
C THR A 171 12.63 -13.24 -20.97
N PRO A 172 13.12 -12.22 -21.70
CA PRO A 172 14.38 -12.32 -22.46
C PRO A 172 15.63 -12.67 -21.62
N PRO A 173 15.94 -12.00 -20.49
CA PRO A 173 17.12 -12.36 -19.69
C PRO A 173 16.98 -13.73 -19.02
N ALA A 174 15.78 -14.08 -18.53
CA ALA A 174 15.54 -15.41 -17.93
C ALA A 174 15.68 -16.55 -18.94
N LEU A 175 15.21 -16.37 -20.18
CA LEU A 175 15.40 -17.35 -21.25
C LEU A 175 16.88 -17.47 -21.66
N LYS A 176 17.66 -16.39 -21.64
CA LYS A 176 19.10 -16.43 -21.87
C LYS A 176 19.83 -17.19 -20.76
N SER A 177 19.57 -16.90 -19.48
CA SER A 177 20.26 -17.57 -18.36
C SER A 177 19.95 -19.07 -18.26
N VAL A 178 18.72 -19.49 -18.57
CA VAL A 178 18.35 -20.92 -18.66
C VAL A 178 19.08 -21.61 -19.82
N LYS A 179 19.12 -21.02 -21.03
CA LYS A 179 19.87 -21.57 -22.16
C LYS A 179 21.37 -21.69 -21.87
N ARG A 180 21.96 -20.65 -21.27
CA ARG A 180 23.35 -20.60 -20.80
C ARG A 180 23.66 -21.74 -19.81
N THR A 181 22.78 -21.93 -18.82
CA THR A 181 22.90 -23.03 -17.83
C THR A 181 22.82 -24.41 -18.48
N ILE A 182 21.95 -24.61 -19.48
CA ILE A 182 21.84 -25.88 -20.21
C ILE A 182 23.09 -26.14 -21.06
N ARG A 183 23.57 -25.13 -21.81
CA ARG A 183 24.81 -25.20 -22.58
C ARG A 183 25.98 -25.65 -21.71
N ASN A 184 26.20 -24.99 -20.57
CA ASN A 184 27.42 -25.22 -19.81
C ASN A 184 27.40 -26.62 -19.17
N ARG A 185 26.25 -27.08 -18.66
CA ARG A 185 26.06 -28.48 -18.21
C ARG A 185 26.28 -29.50 -19.32
N TRP A 186 26.02 -29.14 -20.58
CA TRP A 186 26.28 -29.98 -21.74
C TRP A 186 27.78 -29.97 -22.09
N LEU A 187 28.43 -28.80 -22.14
CA LEU A 187 29.88 -28.67 -22.37
C LEU A 187 30.70 -29.43 -21.30
N SER A 188 30.36 -29.32 -20.02
CA SER A 188 31.01 -30.07 -18.92
C SER A 188 30.84 -31.59 -18.99
N ARG A 189 29.95 -32.10 -19.87
CA ARG A 189 29.83 -33.52 -20.20
C ARG A 189 30.63 -33.90 -21.45
N HIS A 190 30.87 -32.96 -22.36
CA HIS A 190 31.63 -33.18 -23.59
C HIS A 190 33.14 -33.03 -23.36
N GLN A 191 33.56 -32.19 -22.39
CA GLN A 191 34.91 -32.23 -21.82
C GLN A 191 35.29 -33.68 -21.46
N LYS A 192 34.43 -34.38 -20.71
CA LYS A 192 34.62 -35.77 -20.26
C LYS A 192 34.52 -36.84 -21.38
N ARG A 193 34.42 -36.43 -22.65
CA ARG A 193 34.49 -37.30 -23.84
C ARG A 193 35.78 -37.10 -24.65
N LEU A 194 36.46 -35.96 -24.50
CA LEU A 194 37.77 -35.74 -25.08
C LEU A 194 38.81 -36.58 -24.31
N ASP A 195 39.92 -36.94 -24.95
CA ASP A 195 40.93 -37.81 -24.36
C ASP A 195 41.47 -37.23 -23.03
N PRO A 196 41.42 -37.98 -21.91
CA PRO A 196 42.05 -37.60 -20.65
C PRO A 196 43.51 -37.13 -20.77
N SER A 197 44.28 -37.64 -21.74
CA SER A 197 45.67 -37.20 -21.98
C SER A 197 45.77 -35.69 -22.29
N LEU A 198 44.77 -35.13 -22.98
CA LEU A 198 44.72 -33.72 -23.35
C LEU A 198 44.47 -32.82 -22.14
N PHE A 199 43.70 -33.30 -21.15
CA PHE A 199 43.50 -32.57 -19.88
C PHE A 199 44.68 -32.71 -18.94
N GLN A 200 45.40 -33.84 -18.95
CA GLN A 200 46.68 -33.92 -18.25
C GLN A 200 47.67 -32.90 -18.84
N ALA A 201 47.75 -32.80 -20.18
CA ALA A 201 48.61 -31.82 -20.84
C ALA A 201 48.19 -30.37 -20.57
N LEU A 202 46.90 -30.06 -20.44
CA LEU A 202 46.43 -28.75 -19.92
C LEU A 202 46.85 -28.52 -18.46
N GLY A 203 46.79 -29.56 -17.62
CA GLY A 203 47.26 -29.53 -16.23
C GLY A 203 48.77 -29.30 -16.10
N GLU A 204 49.56 -29.73 -17.08
CA GLU A 204 51.02 -29.56 -17.11
C GLU A 204 51.49 -28.27 -17.83
N ALA A 205 50.61 -27.60 -18.58
CA ALA A 205 50.93 -26.41 -19.36
C ALA A 205 51.28 -25.17 -18.52
N SER A 206 52.11 -24.28 -19.08
CA SER A 206 52.41 -22.95 -18.52
C SER A 206 51.18 -22.02 -18.59
N ASN A 207 51.17 -20.96 -17.77
CA ASN A 207 50.09 -19.97 -17.85
C ASN A 207 50.06 -19.24 -19.21
N ASP A 208 51.21 -19.07 -19.85
CA ASP A 208 51.35 -18.38 -21.13
C ASP A 208 51.14 -19.33 -22.32
N GLU A 209 51.39 -20.64 -22.15
CA GLU A 209 50.87 -21.70 -23.01
C GLU A 209 49.33 -21.77 -22.95
N LEU A 210 48.72 -21.68 -21.77
CA LEU A 210 47.25 -21.63 -21.63
C LEU A 210 46.67 -20.40 -22.34
N LYS A 211 47.23 -19.19 -22.13
CA LYS A 211 46.86 -17.98 -22.89
C LYS A 211 46.99 -18.19 -24.40
N SER A 212 48.12 -18.75 -24.84
CA SER A 212 48.42 -19.04 -26.24
C SER A 212 47.40 -19.99 -26.86
N MET A 213 47.00 -21.04 -26.14
CA MET A 213 45.96 -21.96 -26.57
C MET A 213 44.61 -21.23 -26.72
N VAL A 214 44.19 -20.42 -25.74
CA VAL A 214 42.95 -19.65 -25.84
C VAL A 214 42.97 -18.76 -27.09
N TRP A 215 43.99 -17.91 -27.27
CA TRP A 215 44.10 -17.01 -28.42
C TRP A 215 44.05 -17.77 -29.75
N LEU A 216 44.79 -18.88 -29.87
CA LEU A 216 44.78 -19.73 -31.06
C LEU A 216 43.40 -20.38 -31.32
N THR A 217 42.63 -20.75 -30.29
CA THR A 217 41.25 -21.21 -30.52
C THR A 217 40.40 -20.10 -31.13
N PHE A 218 40.49 -18.86 -30.63
CA PHE A 218 39.69 -17.74 -31.12
C PHE A 218 40.08 -17.30 -32.53
N THR A 219 41.37 -17.24 -32.86
CA THR A 219 41.85 -16.76 -34.17
C THR A 219 41.81 -17.82 -35.27
N GLN A 220 42.01 -19.10 -34.94
CA GLN A 220 41.95 -20.21 -35.91
C GLN A 220 40.55 -20.84 -35.95
N TRP A 221 40.18 -21.65 -34.94
CA TRP A 221 38.89 -22.35 -34.91
C TRP A 221 37.69 -21.39 -34.96
N GLY A 222 37.76 -20.27 -34.25
CA GLY A 222 36.72 -19.23 -34.28
C GLY A 222 36.52 -18.58 -35.66
N ARG A 223 37.52 -18.61 -36.54
CA ARG A 223 37.41 -18.21 -37.96
C ARG A 223 37.16 -19.40 -38.90
N GLY A 224 36.84 -20.58 -38.37
CA GLY A 224 36.58 -21.79 -39.16
C GLY A 224 37.83 -22.38 -39.82
N LYS A 225 39.02 -22.12 -39.27
CA LYS A 225 40.30 -22.61 -39.77
C LYS A 225 40.86 -23.70 -38.86
N SER A 226 41.51 -24.69 -39.47
CA SER A 226 42.41 -25.61 -38.77
C SER A 226 43.60 -24.90 -38.16
N VAL A 227 44.11 -25.39 -37.03
CA VAL A 227 45.30 -24.82 -36.40
C VAL A 227 46.56 -25.17 -37.21
N HIS A 228 47.33 -24.14 -37.59
CA HIS A 228 48.61 -24.29 -38.27
C HIS A 228 49.73 -24.67 -37.29
N GLN A 229 50.71 -25.46 -37.75
CA GLN A 229 51.78 -26.00 -36.90
C GLN A 229 52.66 -24.93 -36.24
N ASP A 230 53.02 -23.90 -37.01
CA ASP A 230 53.81 -22.75 -36.55
C ASP A 230 52.94 -21.49 -36.47
N ALA A 231 51.67 -21.63 -36.03
CA ALA A 231 50.82 -20.49 -35.77
C ALA A 231 51.39 -19.66 -34.59
N PRO A 232 51.69 -18.35 -34.77
CA PRO A 232 52.01 -17.47 -33.65
C PRO A 232 50.74 -17.22 -32.83
N ALA A 233 50.87 -17.23 -31.51
CA ALA A 233 49.77 -17.04 -30.57
C ALA A 233 49.66 -15.62 -30.00
N ASN A 234 50.76 -14.86 -30.00
CA ASN A 234 50.79 -13.39 -29.92
C ASN A 234 52.22 -12.95 -30.30
N ASP A 235 52.43 -11.69 -30.67
CA ASP A 235 53.76 -11.14 -30.99
C ASP A 235 54.71 -11.11 -29.76
N SER A 236 54.16 -11.27 -28.55
CA SER A 236 54.87 -11.32 -27.27
C SER A 236 55.35 -12.72 -26.82
N ASN A 237 54.87 -13.81 -27.44
CA ASN A 237 54.97 -15.15 -26.85
C ASN A 237 56.16 -15.95 -27.39
N ASP A 238 56.73 -16.88 -26.59
CA ASP A 238 57.83 -17.73 -27.04
C ASP A 238 57.37 -18.63 -28.21
N PRO A 239 58.09 -18.63 -29.36
CA PRO A 239 57.84 -19.56 -30.46
C PRO A 239 57.77 -21.05 -30.03
N GLN A 240 58.41 -21.45 -28.93
CA GLN A 240 58.32 -22.81 -28.38
C GLN A 240 56.96 -23.07 -27.71
N GLU A 241 56.47 -22.15 -26.87
CA GLU A 241 55.15 -22.25 -26.23
C GLU A 241 54.03 -22.20 -27.28
N SER A 242 54.17 -21.32 -28.28
CA SER A 242 53.24 -21.22 -29.41
C SER A 242 53.16 -22.54 -30.21
N ARG A 243 54.30 -23.23 -30.41
CA ARG A 243 54.39 -24.55 -31.08
C ARG A 243 53.82 -25.69 -30.27
N ARG A 244 53.97 -25.68 -28.93
CA ARG A 244 53.33 -26.68 -28.04
C ARG A 244 51.83 -26.50 -28.04
N SER A 245 51.38 -25.25 -27.89
CA SER A 245 49.98 -24.84 -27.95
C SER A 245 49.32 -25.28 -29.26
N SER A 246 49.93 -24.95 -30.40
CA SER A 246 49.41 -25.36 -31.72
C SER A 246 49.40 -26.88 -31.89
N THR A 247 50.41 -27.60 -31.39
CA THR A 247 50.50 -29.06 -31.48
C THR A 247 49.40 -29.75 -30.68
N LEU A 248 49.13 -29.28 -29.45
CA LEU A 248 48.06 -29.81 -28.59
C LEU A 248 46.69 -29.55 -29.22
N LEU A 249 46.42 -28.33 -29.69
CA LEU A 249 45.18 -28.01 -30.40
C LEU A 249 44.99 -28.89 -31.66
N ARG A 250 46.05 -29.17 -32.42
CA ARG A 250 45.97 -30.09 -33.58
C ARG A 250 45.75 -31.57 -33.23
N ALA A 251 46.00 -31.98 -31.98
CA ALA A 251 45.57 -33.28 -31.49
C ALA A 251 44.06 -33.27 -31.21
N VAL A 252 43.57 -32.28 -30.45
CA VAL A 252 42.13 -32.07 -30.20
C VAL A 252 41.33 -32.07 -31.51
N GLU A 253 41.78 -31.32 -32.51
CA GLU A 253 41.12 -31.18 -33.81
C GLU A 253 41.11 -32.49 -34.63
N ARG A 254 42.12 -33.36 -34.47
CA ARG A 254 42.18 -34.66 -35.17
C ARG A 254 41.27 -35.70 -34.52
N ASP A 255 41.29 -35.75 -33.20
CA ASP A 255 40.75 -36.88 -32.44
C ASP A 255 39.29 -36.65 -32.04
N SER A 256 38.76 -35.44 -32.29
CA SER A 256 37.37 -35.05 -32.00
C SER A 256 36.42 -35.19 -33.20
N THR A 257 35.27 -35.82 -32.98
CA THR A 257 34.21 -36.01 -34.00
C THR A 257 32.86 -35.38 -33.65
N ASP A 258 32.73 -34.76 -32.47
CA ASP A 258 31.45 -34.24 -31.92
C ASP A 258 31.25 -32.74 -32.23
N GLY A 259 30.01 -32.29 -32.44
CA GLY A 259 29.70 -31.05 -33.18
C GLY A 259 30.30 -29.75 -32.61
N ASP A 260 30.43 -29.64 -31.28
CA ASP A 260 30.97 -28.46 -30.58
C ASP A 260 32.26 -28.79 -29.79
N TRP A 261 33.09 -29.74 -30.26
CA TRP A 261 34.32 -30.15 -29.56
C TRP A 261 35.25 -28.98 -29.20
N HIS A 262 35.30 -27.95 -30.06
CA HIS A 262 36.08 -26.73 -29.89
C HIS A 262 35.55 -25.85 -28.74
N LEU A 263 34.23 -25.80 -28.51
CA LEU A 263 33.64 -25.13 -27.34
C LEU A 263 33.89 -25.94 -26.07
N ALA A 264 33.86 -27.27 -26.14
CA ALA A 264 34.13 -28.14 -25.00
C ALA A 264 35.60 -28.04 -24.56
N PHE A 265 36.53 -27.98 -25.51
CA PHE A 265 37.95 -27.79 -25.22
C PHE A 265 38.25 -26.37 -24.71
N LEU A 266 37.73 -25.31 -25.35
CA LEU A 266 37.83 -23.94 -24.84
C LEU A 266 37.31 -23.80 -23.40
N ALA A 267 36.16 -24.42 -23.12
CA ALA A 267 35.62 -24.47 -21.77
C ALA A 267 36.58 -25.15 -20.78
N GLY A 268 37.37 -26.13 -21.22
CA GLY A 268 38.41 -26.79 -20.42
C GLY A 268 39.60 -25.88 -20.11
N ILE A 269 40.15 -25.21 -21.14
CA ILE A 269 41.23 -24.22 -20.95
C ILE A 269 40.75 -23.10 -19.99
N ALA A 270 39.51 -22.63 -20.15
CA ALA A 270 38.92 -21.59 -19.33
C ALA A 270 38.65 -22.03 -17.87
N ASP A 271 38.27 -23.29 -17.63
CA ASP A 271 38.09 -23.86 -16.29
C ASP A 271 39.44 -23.96 -15.56
N GLU A 272 40.50 -24.42 -16.24
CA GLU A 272 41.87 -24.49 -15.72
C GLU A 272 42.42 -23.08 -15.40
N ILE A 273 42.23 -22.12 -16.32
CA ILE A 273 42.52 -20.70 -16.11
C ILE A 273 41.74 -20.14 -14.90
N SER A 274 40.50 -20.58 -14.66
CA SER A 274 39.69 -20.14 -13.51
C SER A 274 40.28 -20.55 -12.15
N MET A 275 41.03 -21.65 -12.11
CA MET A 275 41.67 -22.17 -10.90
C MET A 275 43.07 -21.58 -10.67
N ARG A 276 43.73 -21.10 -11.73
CA ARG A 276 45.12 -20.58 -11.69
C ARG A 276 45.23 -19.07 -11.57
N LEU A 277 44.33 -18.31 -12.21
CA LEU A 277 44.46 -16.86 -12.38
C LEU A 277 43.41 -16.08 -11.57
N ASP A 278 43.79 -14.89 -11.11
CA ASP A 278 42.88 -13.98 -10.40
C ASP A 278 41.81 -13.39 -11.34
N SER A 279 40.86 -12.63 -10.78
CA SER A 279 39.78 -12.03 -11.58
C SER A 279 40.26 -11.00 -12.60
N GLN A 280 41.40 -10.34 -12.36
CA GLN A 280 41.94 -9.31 -13.24
C GLN A 280 42.59 -9.94 -14.48
N ASN A 281 43.54 -10.85 -14.30
CA ASN A 281 44.23 -11.54 -15.40
C ASN A 281 43.24 -12.32 -16.28
N ARG A 282 42.19 -12.92 -15.70
CA ARG A 282 41.14 -13.61 -16.47
C ARG A 282 40.32 -12.66 -17.35
N ALA A 283 40.03 -11.45 -16.87
CA ALA A 283 39.34 -10.41 -17.63
C ALA A 283 40.24 -9.79 -18.70
N GLU A 284 41.53 -9.58 -18.38
CA GLU A 284 42.55 -9.07 -19.31
C GLU A 284 42.72 -9.98 -20.53
N ILE A 285 42.81 -11.30 -20.33
CA ILE A 285 42.80 -12.29 -21.44
C ILE A 285 41.55 -12.16 -22.30
N LEU A 286 40.37 -11.96 -21.69
CA LEU A 286 39.13 -11.77 -22.46
C LEU A 286 39.18 -10.49 -23.30
N LEU A 287 39.75 -9.39 -22.77
CA LEU A 287 39.84 -8.09 -23.44
C LEU A 287 40.87 -8.08 -24.58
N ASP A 288 42.05 -8.67 -24.40
CA ASP A 288 43.08 -8.85 -25.44
C ASP A 288 42.53 -9.63 -26.65
N ILE A 289 41.75 -10.69 -26.37
CA ILE A 289 41.00 -11.43 -27.39
C ILE A 289 39.93 -10.53 -28.02
N ASP A 290 39.13 -9.80 -27.23
CA ASP A 290 38.04 -8.95 -27.72
C ASP A 290 38.54 -7.88 -28.70
N GLU A 291 39.70 -7.27 -28.41
CA GLU A 291 40.42 -6.30 -29.24
C GLU A 291 41.05 -6.95 -30.48
N THR A 292 41.81 -8.04 -30.33
CA THR A 292 42.38 -8.81 -31.46
C THR A 292 41.29 -9.26 -32.44
N LEU A 293 40.13 -9.65 -31.93
CA LEU A 293 38.98 -10.06 -32.73
C LEU A 293 38.37 -8.91 -33.54
N LEU A 294 38.42 -7.67 -33.05
CA LEU A 294 37.98 -6.46 -33.76
C LEU A 294 39.03 -5.99 -34.78
N ALA A 295 40.31 -6.00 -34.42
CA ALA A 295 41.42 -5.67 -35.32
C ALA A 295 41.44 -6.60 -36.55
N SER A 296 41.05 -7.86 -36.37
CA SER A 296 40.88 -8.84 -37.44
C SER A 296 39.49 -8.82 -38.13
N GLY A 297 38.67 -7.78 -37.92
CA GLY A 297 37.41 -7.53 -38.62
C GLY A 297 36.14 -7.96 -37.87
N SER A 298 35.05 -8.20 -38.60
CA SER A 298 33.77 -8.62 -37.99
C SER A 298 33.86 -10.01 -37.34
N ARG A 299 33.41 -10.12 -36.09
CA ARG A 299 33.35 -11.39 -35.35
C ARG A 299 32.41 -12.39 -36.01
N THR A 300 32.73 -13.68 -35.88
CA THR A 300 31.84 -14.77 -36.31
C THR A 300 30.84 -15.13 -35.21
N VAL A 301 29.72 -15.75 -35.59
CA VAL A 301 28.74 -16.33 -34.66
C VAL A 301 29.38 -17.39 -33.75
N LEU A 302 30.46 -18.04 -34.20
CA LEU A 302 31.24 -18.95 -33.37
C LEU A 302 32.09 -18.19 -32.35
N GLN A 303 32.78 -17.12 -32.75
CA GLN A 303 33.56 -16.28 -31.84
C GLN A 303 32.69 -15.64 -30.74
N GLU A 304 31.48 -15.18 -31.06
CA GLU A 304 30.52 -14.71 -30.04
C GLU A 304 30.18 -15.80 -29.02
N ARG A 305 29.92 -17.05 -29.47
CA ARG A 305 29.69 -18.19 -28.57
C ARG A 305 30.93 -18.55 -27.75
N MET A 306 32.12 -18.45 -28.34
CA MET A 306 33.38 -18.70 -27.65
C MET A 306 33.64 -17.66 -26.56
N LEU A 307 33.34 -16.38 -26.80
CA LEU A 307 33.42 -15.33 -25.77
C LEU A 307 32.44 -15.62 -24.61
N GLU A 308 31.19 -15.99 -24.92
CA GLU A 308 30.22 -16.37 -23.88
C GLU A 308 30.64 -17.63 -23.09
N VAL A 309 31.32 -18.59 -23.72
CA VAL A 309 31.78 -19.83 -23.10
C VAL A 309 33.03 -19.60 -22.25
N TYR A 310 34.05 -18.89 -22.78
CA TYR A 310 35.23 -18.51 -21.99
C TYR A 310 34.81 -17.71 -20.76
N ALA A 311 33.97 -16.67 -20.92
CA ALA A 311 33.49 -15.88 -19.80
C ALA A 311 32.69 -16.70 -18.78
N ASP A 312 32.05 -17.80 -19.18
CA ASP A 312 31.36 -18.69 -18.24
C ASP A 312 32.29 -19.57 -17.42
N PHE A 313 33.26 -20.21 -18.08
CA PHE A 313 34.15 -21.19 -17.43
C PHE A 313 35.32 -20.53 -16.72
N ALA A 314 35.82 -19.40 -17.21
CA ALA A 314 36.75 -18.53 -16.47
C ALA A 314 36.08 -17.86 -15.24
N GLY A 315 34.78 -18.07 -15.00
CA GLY A 315 34.05 -17.52 -13.86
C GLY A 315 33.72 -16.03 -13.96
N LEU A 316 33.87 -15.42 -15.15
CA LEU A 316 33.64 -14.00 -15.36
C LEU A 316 32.14 -13.67 -15.33
N ARG A 317 31.83 -12.57 -14.66
CA ARG A 317 30.49 -11.97 -14.59
C ARG A 317 30.64 -10.49 -14.83
N LEU A 318 30.02 -10.00 -15.91
CA LEU A 318 29.83 -8.57 -16.10
C LEU A 318 28.86 -8.10 -15.01
N HIS A 319 29.39 -7.58 -13.91
CA HIS A 319 28.62 -6.65 -13.10
C HIS A 319 28.53 -5.39 -13.94
N VAL A 320 27.34 -5.08 -14.45
CA VAL A 320 27.07 -3.72 -14.87
C VAL A 320 26.89 -2.98 -13.56
N ASP A 321 27.94 -2.30 -13.12
CA ASP A 321 27.79 -1.11 -12.30
C ASP A 321 26.96 -0.14 -13.14
N VAL A 322 25.63 -0.30 -13.08
CA VAL A 322 24.71 0.76 -13.40
C VAL A 322 25.09 1.84 -12.40
N PRO A 323 25.69 2.98 -12.82
CA PRO A 323 25.88 4.06 -11.89
C PRO A 323 24.50 4.34 -11.34
N GLU A 324 24.32 4.32 -10.02
CA GLU A 324 23.02 4.67 -9.44
C GLU A 324 22.63 5.99 -10.08
N GLU A 325 21.56 5.95 -10.90
CA GLU A 325 21.15 7.12 -11.66
C GLU A 325 21.04 8.23 -10.65
N THR A 326 21.70 9.37 -10.89
CA THR A 326 21.76 10.43 -9.89
C THR A 326 20.45 11.22 -9.88
N TYR A 327 19.36 10.50 -9.56
CA TYR A 327 18.41 10.89 -8.54
C TYR A 327 19.19 11.54 -7.40
N ALA A 328 19.43 12.85 -7.51
CA ALA A 328 19.74 13.67 -6.35
C ALA A 328 18.62 13.37 -5.34
N GLU A 329 18.99 12.88 -4.16
CA GLU A 329 18.06 12.22 -3.25
C GLU A 329 16.84 13.11 -2.98
N GLU A 330 15.67 12.75 -3.52
CA GLU A 330 14.43 13.37 -3.06
C GLU A 330 14.35 13.09 -1.56
N PRO A 331 14.32 14.13 -0.70
CA PRO A 331 14.72 14.00 0.69
C PRO A 331 13.93 12.89 1.37
N VAL A 332 14.65 11.83 1.74
CA VAL A 332 14.08 10.55 2.13
C VAL A 332 13.15 10.76 3.32
N ARG A 333 11.85 10.62 3.08
CA ARG A 333 10.86 10.60 4.17
C ARG A 333 11.21 9.41 5.07
N PRO A 334 11.59 9.62 6.34
CA PRO A 334 12.18 8.56 7.14
C PRO A 334 11.22 7.38 7.30
N ASP A 335 11.70 6.18 6.97
CA ASP A 335 10.93 4.97 7.16
C ASP A 335 10.74 4.70 8.66
N LYS A 336 9.57 4.18 9.01
CA LYS A 336 9.03 4.25 10.38
C LYS A 336 9.51 3.13 11.33
N SER A 337 10.66 2.54 11.03
CA SER A 337 11.12 1.28 11.66
C SER A 337 12.64 1.15 11.87
N ALA A 338 13.36 2.27 12.04
CA ALA A 338 14.71 2.26 12.59
C ALA A 338 14.79 3.18 13.82
N ILE A 339 15.22 2.63 14.97
CA ILE A 339 15.53 3.41 16.18
C ILE A 339 17.05 3.61 16.21
N PRO A 340 17.59 4.83 16.01
CA PRO A 340 19.01 5.09 16.15
C PRO A 340 19.37 5.16 17.63
N VAL A 341 20.30 4.31 18.09
CA VAL A 341 20.83 4.40 19.46
C VAL A 341 21.97 5.42 19.48
N GLY A 342 21.62 6.69 19.67
CA GLY A 342 22.55 7.80 19.80
C GLY A 342 21.86 9.01 20.44
N ALA A 343 22.17 9.30 21.70
CA ALA A 343 21.41 10.27 22.49
C ALA A 343 21.84 11.72 22.20
N THR A 344 20.99 12.46 21.48
CA THR A 344 20.99 13.93 21.41
C THR A 344 19.69 14.46 22.01
N THR A 345 19.64 14.60 23.33
CA THR A 345 18.48 15.12 24.06
C THR A 345 18.25 16.59 23.71
N ILE A 346 17.10 16.93 23.13
CA ILE A 346 16.80 18.29 22.68
C ILE A 346 16.18 19.11 23.83
N ASP A 347 16.84 20.20 24.21
CA ASP A 347 16.38 21.14 25.23
C ASP A 347 15.30 22.08 24.66
N LEU A 348 14.07 21.92 25.15
CA LEU A 348 12.90 22.69 24.70
C LEU A 348 13.00 24.19 25.00
N ASN A 349 13.83 24.60 25.96
CA ASN A 349 14.04 25.99 26.36
C ASN A 349 15.21 26.68 25.64
N THR A 350 16.22 25.94 25.17
CA THR A 350 17.40 26.53 24.49
C THR A 350 17.56 26.22 23.00
N ALA A 351 17.03 25.11 22.49
CA ALA A 351 17.20 24.68 21.08
C ALA A 351 16.76 25.73 20.03
N SER A 352 17.38 25.68 18.85
CA SER A 352 17.03 26.48 17.67
C SER A 352 15.70 26.08 17.03
N VAL A 353 15.20 26.90 16.09
CA VAL A 353 13.99 26.58 15.32
C VAL A 353 14.24 25.39 14.38
N GLU A 354 15.47 25.20 13.88
CA GLU A 354 15.85 24.01 13.14
C GLU A 354 15.80 22.75 14.00
N GLU A 355 16.54 22.70 15.12
CA GLU A 355 16.60 21.51 16.02
C GLU A 355 15.22 21.11 16.58
N LEU A 356 14.34 22.09 16.85
CA LEU A 356 12.97 21.80 17.28
C LEU A 356 12.12 21.09 16.23
N GLN A 357 12.48 21.14 14.94
CA GLN A 357 11.75 20.45 13.86
C GLN A 357 12.15 18.97 13.70
N ASP A 358 13.25 18.53 14.31
CA ASP A 358 13.60 17.10 14.38
C ASP A 358 12.69 16.33 15.35
N LEU A 359 11.98 17.04 16.24
CA LEU A 359 11.02 16.46 17.19
C LEU A 359 9.73 15.96 16.49
N PRO A 360 9.22 14.78 16.86
CA PRO A 360 8.07 14.20 16.19
C PRO A 360 6.81 15.06 16.34
N HIS A 361 6.12 15.29 15.21
CA HIS A 361 4.93 16.14 15.05
C HIS A 361 5.15 17.66 15.18
N ILE A 362 6.37 18.10 15.50
CA ILE A 362 6.76 19.52 15.39
C ILE A 362 7.14 19.80 13.93
N GLY A 363 6.53 20.83 13.35
CA GLY A 363 6.94 21.41 12.07
C GLY A 363 7.24 22.89 12.28
N PRO A 364 7.67 23.65 11.25
CA PRO A 364 8.17 25.02 11.42
C PRO A 364 7.19 25.92 12.19
N GLU A 365 5.91 25.89 11.84
CA GLU A 365 4.81 26.59 12.52
C GLU A 365 4.73 26.29 14.03
N ARG A 366 4.95 25.03 14.44
CA ARG A 366 4.95 24.61 15.85
C ARG A 366 6.29 24.84 16.55
N ALA A 367 7.41 24.81 15.83
CA ALA A 367 8.72 25.17 16.38
C ALA A 367 8.72 26.67 16.73
N GLU A 368 8.15 27.52 15.87
CA GLU A 368 7.90 28.92 16.21
C GLU A 368 6.98 29.08 17.42
N ASP A 369 5.84 28.37 17.49
CA ASP A 369 4.94 28.44 18.65
C ASP A 369 5.61 27.96 19.95
N LEU A 370 6.49 26.97 19.87
CA LEU A 370 7.26 26.46 21.01
C LEU A 370 8.28 27.51 21.48
N VAL A 371 8.98 28.19 20.56
CA VAL A 371 9.84 29.34 20.90
C VAL A 371 9.02 30.50 21.48
N ARG A 372 7.81 30.77 20.96
CA ARG A 372 6.87 31.76 21.52
C ARG A 372 6.34 31.39 22.93
N LEU A 373 6.37 30.11 23.30
CA LEU A 373 5.87 29.58 24.59
C LEU A 373 6.93 29.59 25.71
N ARG A 374 8.21 29.81 25.39
CA ARG A 374 9.31 29.79 26.37
C ARG A 374 9.16 30.85 27.48
N PRO A 375 9.52 30.55 28.75
CA PRO A 375 10.07 29.29 29.23
C PRO A 375 8.99 28.23 29.54
N ILE A 376 9.22 27.01 29.05
CA ILE A 376 8.44 25.82 29.34
C ILE A 376 8.86 25.27 30.71
N GLN A 377 7.92 24.82 31.55
CA GLN A 377 8.20 24.29 32.88
C GLN A 377 7.89 22.79 33.01
N GLY A 378 7.07 22.25 32.11
CA GLY A 378 6.85 20.81 31.98
C GLY A 378 6.27 20.45 30.62
N LEU A 379 6.44 19.19 30.21
CA LEU A 379 6.07 18.74 28.86
C LEU A 379 4.57 18.97 28.53
N GLU A 380 3.72 18.93 29.56
CA GLU A 380 2.27 19.22 29.52
C GLU A 380 1.92 20.65 29.06
N ASP A 381 2.87 21.59 29.10
CA ASP A 381 2.72 22.96 28.59
C ASP A 381 2.61 22.99 27.06
N LEU A 382 3.28 22.05 26.35
CA LEU A 382 3.26 21.97 24.87
C LEU A 382 1.84 21.83 24.30
N ARG A 383 0.87 21.37 25.09
CA ARG A 383 -0.55 21.27 24.70
C ARG A 383 -1.23 22.63 24.51
N GLN A 384 -0.55 23.73 24.83
CA GLN A 384 -0.99 25.08 24.50
C GLN A 384 -0.80 25.38 22.99
N ILE A 385 0.05 24.61 22.29
CA ILE A 385 0.28 24.69 20.84
C ILE A 385 -0.78 23.86 20.10
N ASP A 386 -1.41 24.42 19.06
CA ASP A 386 -2.52 23.73 18.40
C ASP A 386 -2.09 22.43 17.69
N GLY A 387 -2.89 21.39 17.88
CA GLY A 387 -2.63 20.03 17.44
C GLY A 387 -1.72 19.19 18.34
N ILE A 388 -1.14 19.71 19.44
CA ILE A 388 -0.35 18.87 20.38
C ILE A 388 -1.28 18.21 21.42
N GLY A 389 -1.73 16.99 21.09
CA GLY A 389 -2.56 16.16 21.98
C GLY A 389 -1.76 15.13 22.79
N PRO A 390 -2.37 14.49 23.81
CA PRO A 390 -1.72 13.55 24.75
C PRO A 390 -1.33 12.18 24.15
N ALA A 391 -1.33 12.04 22.82
CA ALA A 391 -0.65 10.96 22.10
C ALA A 391 0.70 11.45 21.60
N ARG A 392 0.70 12.51 20.79
CA ARG A 392 1.90 13.21 20.29
C ARG A 392 2.85 13.63 21.40
N LEU A 393 2.31 14.10 22.53
CA LEU A 393 3.12 14.47 23.69
C LEU A 393 3.97 13.30 24.24
N ARG A 394 3.44 12.06 24.22
CA ARG A 394 4.21 10.87 24.58
C ARG A 394 5.20 10.46 23.49
N GLU A 395 4.85 10.62 22.22
CA GLU A 395 5.80 10.41 21.12
C GLU A 395 6.99 11.40 21.16
N ILE A 396 6.80 12.60 21.74
CA ILE A 396 7.87 13.59 22.01
C ILE A 396 8.67 13.21 23.27
N ASP A 397 8.01 12.75 24.33
CA ASP A 397 8.65 12.25 25.56
C ASP A 397 9.58 11.07 25.26
N GLU A 398 9.08 10.08 24.49
CA GLU A 398 9.82 8.89 24.05
C GLU A 398 10.99 9.19 23.09
N TYR A 399 11.04 10.38 22.48
CA TYR A 399 12.14 10.82 21.63
C TYR A 399 13.34 11.34 22.45
N GLY A 400 13.12 11.80 23.68
CA GLY A 400 14.16 12.32 24.58
C GLY A 400 14.33 13.84 24.49
N VAL A 401 13.64 14.56 25.36
CA VAL A 401 13.69 16.03 25.49
C VAL A 401 14.14 16.48 26.89
N ALA A 402 14.73 17.66 26.98
CA ALA A 402 15.07 18.35 28.23
C ALA A 402 14.26 19.64 28.39
N ILE A 403 14.15 20.13 29.63
CA ILE A 403 13.34 21.29 30.05
C ILE A 403 14.12 22.10 31.08
#